data_AF-A0A382B350-F1
#
_entry.id   AF-A0A382B350-F1
#
_cell.length_a   1.000
_cell.length_b   1.000
_cell.length_c   1.000
_cell.angle_alpha   90.00
_cell.angle_beta   90.00
_cell.angle_gamma   90.00
#
_symmetry.space_group_name_H-M   'P 1'
#
loop_
_entity.id
_entity.type
_entity.pdbx_description
1 polymer ?
#
loop_
_entity_poly.entity_id
_entity_poly.type
_entity_poly.pdbx_seq_one_letter_code
_entity_poly.pdbx_strand_id
1 'polypeptide(L)'
;DGEKYEGEFKDGKRNGRGRYISPDGEKYVGKFKDGEPNGQGTRTYPDGSQYDGEFKDRIPNGQGTFSFPDGSKYLGKFKDGIPNGQGTFSFPDGSQYLGEFKDGIPNGQGTFTHPDGEKYVGEFKDGIPNGQGTITYGKGKWKGDKYLGVFKDGKRHVYGTYISSDGEKYIGEWKDGMPNGQGSRTFPDGEKYVGEFRDGIPNGQGTDIFPDGSKYLGEFKDGIPNDQGTFTFPDGSKYLGEFKDGIPNGQGTFTHPDGEKYVGEFKDGKPNGQGTFTYGKGKWEGHKYVGEFKDGKPNGQGTNIFPDGRKYVGEFKDGIQSGQGSLTHPDGEMYIGEFKDGTFHGQGTWTSPDGEKYVGEWKDGRKYGQGTFTYPDGSRYVGEFKDGEEHGQGTLTYPNGDKYLGKFKGGERNGEGTFISPDRGKIVGEWKEGKLHGQGTLTLPDGEMYIGEFKNGKKHGQGTDIFPDGSKYLGEFKDGTWEGQGTFTFSDGRKGVGEFRNDRPWNIIDYDKDGKIIGRYVNGEYIEKP
;
A
#
# COMPACT_ATOMS: atom_id res chain seq x y z
N ASP A 1 32.99 52.79 -82.56
CA ASP A 1 32.16 51.77 -81.87
C ASP A 1 31.87 52.13 -80.40
N GLY A 2 32.60 53.06 -79.79
CA GLY A 2 32.34 53.49 -78.40
C GLY A 2 33.18 52.74 -77.37
N GLU A 3 33.99 51.78 -77.82
CA GLU A 3 34.99 51.10 -77.02
C GLU A 3 36.18 52.04 -76.77
N LYS A 4 36.69 52.04 -75.53
CA LYS A 4 37.93 52.73 -75.18
C LYS A 4 38.91 51.72 -74.60
N TYR A 5 40.09 51.60 -75.19
CA TYR A 5 41.17 50.78 -74.67
C TYR A 5 42.45 51.61 -74.51
N GLU A 6 43.12 51.41 -73.38
CA GLU A 6 44.41 52.00 -73.05
C GLU A 6 45.33 50.89 -72.56
N GLY A 7 46.39 50.57 -73.30
CA GLY A 7 47.30 49.49 -72.95
C GLY A 7 48.16 49.01 -74.12
N GLU A 8 48.88 47.91 -73.92
CA GLU A 8 49.77 47.34 -74.93
C GLU A 8 48.96 46.62 -76.03
N PHE A 9 49.54 46.62 -77.24
CA PHE A 9 49.06 45.83 -78.37
C PHE A 9 50.18 44.94 -78.86
N LYS A 10 49.84 43.71 -79.22
CA LYS A 10 50.73 42.77 -79.91
C LYS A 10 49.97 42.18 -81.09
N ASP A 11 50.56 42.25 -82.27
CA ASP A 11 49.98 41.74 -83.54
C ASP A 11 48.56 42.29 -83.81
N GLY A 12 48.34 43.58 -83.53
CA GLY A 12 47.06 44.26 -83.70
C GLY A 12 45.98 43.90 -82.67
N LYS A 13 46.29 43.05 -81.68
CA LYS A 13 45.37 42.65 -80.62
C LYS A 13 45.80 43.22 -79.26
N ARG A 14 44.81 43.51 -78.40
CA ARG A 14 45.04 43.92 -77.00
C ARG A 14 45.88 42.85 -76.30
N ASN A 15 47.00 43.24 -75.70
CA ASN A 15 47.92 42.34 -75.02
C ASN A 15 48.54 43.03 -73.80
N GLY A 16 49.22 42.29 -72.93
CA GLY A 16 49.85 42.88 -71.74
C GLY A 16 48.84 43.44 -70.74
N ARG A 17 49.21 44.43 -69.93
CA ARG A 17 48.27 45.11 -69.02
C ARG A 17 47.57 46.26 -69.74
N GLY A 18 46.26 46.38 -69.54
CA GLY A 18 45.48 47.46 -70.12
C GLY A 18 44.18 47.74 -69.37
N ARG A 19 43.53 48.82 -69.77
CA ARG A 19 42.21 49.26 -69.32
C ARG A 19 41.28 49.31 -70.52
N TYR A 20 40.15 48.62 -70.42
CA TYR A 20 39.09 48.57 -71.41
C TYR A 20 37.80 49.14 -70.82
N ILE A 21 37.06 49.90 -71.63
CA ILE A 21 35.71 50.39 -71.33
C ILE A 21 34.86 50.07 -72.56
N SER A 22 33.82 49.26 -72.39
CA SER A 22 32.87 48.92 -73.45
C SER A 22 31.80 50.02 -73.61
N PRO A 23 31.03 49.99 -74.71
CA PRO A 23 29.98 50.99 -74.96
C PRO A 23 28.83 50.92 -73.95
N ASP A 24 28.58 49.75 -73.35
CA ASP A 24 27.56 49.52 -72.32
C ASP A 24 28.01 49.90 -70.90
N GLY A 25 29.26 50.37 -70.75
CA GLY A 25 29.80 50.88 -69.49
C GLY A 25 30.54 49.85 -68.63
N GLU A 26 30.68 48.59 -69.07
CA GLU A 26 31.60 47.61 -68.47
C GLU A 26 33.04 48.14 -68.54
N LYS A 27 33.79 47.95 -67.45
CA LYS A 27 35.20 48.35 -67.36
C LYS A 27 36.01 47.12 -67.00
N TYR A 28 37.15 46.93 -67.66
CA TYR A 28 38.13 45.92 -67.27
C TYR A 28 39.51 46.56 -67.14
N VAL A 29 40.22 46.28 -66.06
CA VAL A 29 41.61 46.69 -65.85
C VAL A 29 42.41 45.45 -65.49
N GLY A 30 43.32 45.01 -66.36
CA GLY A 30 44.03 43.76 -66.11
C GLY A 30 44.86 43.27 -67.28
N LYS A 31 45.27 42.02 -67.21
CA LYS A 31 46.02 41.36 -68.28
C LYS A 31 45.11 40.97 -69.45
N PHE A 32 45.63 41.15 -70.66
CA PHE A 32 45.03 40.73 -71.91
C PHE A 32 45.97 39.76 -72.62
N LYS A 33 45.39 38.76 -73.27
CA LYS A 33 46.10 37.86 -74.18
C LYS A 33 45.25 37.66 -75.43
N ASP A 34 45.84 37.88 -76.59
CA ASP A 34 45.21 37.68 -77.91
C ASP A 34 43.87 38.43 -78.07
N GLY A 35 43.75 39.61 -77.49
CA GLY A 35 42.56 40.47 -77.56
C GLY A 35 41.62 40.34 -76.37
N GLU A 36 41.73 39.27 -75.59
CA GLU A 36 40.77 38.93 -74.52
C GLU A 36 41.35 39.11 -73.12
N PRO A 37 40.53 39.48 -72.13
CA PRO A 37 40.89 39.42 -70.71
C PRO A 37 41.42 38.02 -70.33
N ASN A 38 42.66 37.94 -69.87
CA ASN A 38 43.32 36.68 -69.56
C ASN A 38 44.43 36.90 -68.52
N GLY A 39 44.42 36.14 -67.42
CA GLY A 39 45.24 36.37 -66.23
C GLY A 39 44.56 37.29 -65.21
N GLN A 40 45.35 37.89 -64.32
CA GLN A 40 44.83 38.74 -63.23
C GLN A 40 44.26 40.07 -63.76
N GLY A 41 43.08 40.43 -63.29
CA GLY A 41 42.41 41.67 -63.62
C GLY A 41 41.18 41.95 -62.77
N THR A 42 40.62 43.13 -62.97
CA THR A 42 39.43 43.62 -62.29
C THR A 42 38.41 44.02 -63.36
N ARG A 43 37.22 43.39 -63.33
CA ARG A 43 36.06 43.75 -64.15
C ARG A 43 35.01 44.44 -63.29
N THR A 44 34.54 45.60 -63.70
CA THR A 44 33.38 46.30 -63.15
C THR A 44 32.26 46.24 -64.18
N TYR A 45 31.13 45.66 -63.80
CA TYR A 45 29.98 45.50 -64.66
C TYR A 45 29.06 46.73 -64.60
N PRO A 46 28.18 46.95 -65.61
CA PRO A 46 27.28 48.10 -65.65
C PRO A 46 26.30 48.19 -64.46
N ASP A 47 25.96 47.05 -63.85
CA ASP A 47 25.10 46.96 -62.66
C ASP A 47 25.82 47.38 -61.36
N GLY A 48 27.11 47.70 -61.43
CA GLY A 48 27.96 48.06 -60.30
C GLY A 48 28.64 46.86 -59.63
N SER A 49 28.36 45.64 -60.05
CA SER A 49 29.08 44.46 -59.56
C SER A 49 30.53 44.49 -60.04
N GLN A 50 31.41 43.82 -59.30
CA GLN A 50 32.84 43.84 -59.58
C GLN A 50 33.45 42.47 -59.34
N TYR A 51 34.18 41.95 -60.32
CA TYR A 51 35.06 40.80 -60.13
C TYR A 51 36.52 41.25 -60.13
N ASP A 52 37.29 40.81 -59.14
CA ASP A 52 38.73 41.00 -59.04
C ASP A 52 39.42 39.65 -58.88
N GLY A 53 40.17 39.21 -59.89
CA GLY A 53 40.79 37.90 -59.87
C GLY A 53 41.29 37.42 -61.22
N GLU A 54 41.46 36.11 -61.34
CA GLU A 54 41.97 35.47 -62.55
C GLU A 54 40.86 35.30 -63.61
N PHE A 55 41.24 35.55 -64.86
CA PHE A 55 40.41 35.36 -66.04
C PHE A 55 41.07 34.34 -66.97
N LYS A 56 40.25 33.49 -67.57
CA LYS A 56 40.64 32.64 -68.69
C LYS A 56 39.64 32.86 -69.82
N ASP A 57 40.15 33.30 -70.97
CA ASP A 57 39.36 33.52 -72.19
C ASP A 57 38.11 34.36 -71.93
N ARG A 58 38.30 35.56 -71.34
CA ARG A 58 37.25 36.52 -70.92
C ARG A 58 36.41 36.09 -69.71
N ILE A 59 36.49 34.85 -69.26
CA ILE A 59 35.62 34.32 -68.20
C ILE A 59 36.38 34.27 -66.86
N PRO A 60 35.78 34.74 -65.74
CA PRO A 60 36.32 34.50 -64.40
C PRO A 60 36.64 33.02 -64.17
N ASN A 61 37.91 32.72 -63.86
CA ASN A 61 38.39 31.35 -63.72
C ASN A 61 39.62 31.35 -62.81
N GLY A 62 39.70 30.45 -61.84
CA GLY A 62 40.76 30.48 -60.81
C GLY A 62 40.33 31.25 -59.56
N GLN A 63 41.29 31.81 -58.82
CA GLN A 63 40.97 32.53 -57.58
C GLN A 63 40.53 33.96 -57.88
N GLY A 64 39.47 34.40 -57.20
CA GLY A 64 38.97 35.76 -57.34
C GLY A 64 37.95 36.15 -56.28
N THR A 65 37.56 37.41 -56.36
CA THR A 65 36.56 38.06 -55.52
C THR A 65 35.47 38.62 -56.41
N PHE A 66 34.22 38.25 -56.19
CA PHE A 66 33.06 38.89 -56.81
C PHE A 66 32.29 39.67 -55.75
N SER A 67 32.20 40.99 -55.91
CA SER A 67 31.40 41.89 -55.08
C SER A 67 30.13 42.26 -55.84
N PHE A 68 28.98 42.05 -55.22
CA PHE A 68 27.67 42.35 -55.80
C PHE A 68 27.16 43.73 -55.35
N PRO A 69 26.23 44.36 -56.09
CA PRO A 69 25.73 45.70 -55.77
C PRO A 69 24.94 45.75 -54.45
N ASP A 70 24.37 44.62 -54.03
CA ASP A 70 23.65 44.47 -52.76
C ASP A 70 24.58 44.38 -51.54
N GLY A 71 25.91 44.42 -51.75
CA GLY A 71 26.91 44.31 -50.71
C GLY A 71 27.35 42.88 -50.40
N SER A 72 26.73 41.87 -51.03
CA SER A 72 27.21 40.49 -50.92
C SER A 72 28.54 40.31 -51.63
N LYS A 73 29.32 39.32 -51.20
CA LYS A 73 30.68 39.11 -51.70
C LYS A 73 31.05 37.64 -51.69
N TYR A 74 31.48 37.11 -52.83
CA TYR A 74 32.14 35.81 -52.91
C TYR A 74 33.65 36.00 -53.04
N LEU A 75 34.43 35.26 -52.25
CA LEU A 75 35.88 35.15 -52.35
C LEU A 75 36.24 33.67 -52.47
N GLY A 76 36.80 33.24 -53.60
CA GLY A 76 37.17 31.84 -53.76
C GLY A 76 37.45 31.45 -55.20
N LYS A 77 37.33 30.16 -55.46
CA LYS A 77 37.61 29.58 -56.78
C LYS A 77 36.41 29.70 -57.71
N PHE A 78 36.66 30.14 -58.93
CA PHE A 78 35.73 30.19 -60.04
C PHE A 78 36.09 29.16 -61.09
N LYS A 79 35.08 28.54 -61.68
CA LYS A 79 35.19 27.71 -62.88
C LYS A 79 34.12 28.16 -63.86
N ASP A 80 34.54 28.52 -65.06
CA ASP A 80 33.64 28.92 -66.15
C ASP A 80 32.67 30.06 -65.74
N GLY A 81 33.16 31.01 -64.94
CA GLY A 81 32.42 32.18 -64.50
C GLY A 81 31.61 31.97 -63.22
N ILE A 82 31.56 30.74 -62.71
CA ILE A 82 30.68 30.36 -61.61
C ILE A 82 31.54 29.95 -60.39
N PRO A 83 31.16 30.35 -59.16
CA PRO A 83 31.77 29.83 -57.93
C PRO A 83 31.82 28.29 -57.92
N ASN A 84 33.01 27.73 -57.79
CA ASN A 84 33.22 26.28 -57.86
C ASN A 84 34.52 25.88 -57.11
N GLY A 85 34.40 25.01 -56.11
CA GLY A 85 35.45 24.67 -55.16
C GLY A 85 35.37 25.48 -53.88
N GLN A 86 36.47 25.59 -53.14
CA GLN A 86 36.53 26.26 -51.84
C GLN A 86 36.36 27.79 -52.00
N GLY A 87 35.52 28.38 -51.16
CA GLY A 87 35.33 29.83 -51.09
C GLY A 87 34.52 30.27 -49.89
N THR A 88 34.38 31.59 -49.77
CA THR A 88 33.61 32.29 -48.75
C THR A 88 32.57 33.17 -49.45
N PHE A 89 31.29 32.99 -49.12
CA PHE A 89 30.23 33.92 -49.51
C PHE A 89 29.79 34.70 -48.27
N SER A 90 29.89 36.03 -48.30
CA SER A 90 29.35 36.94 -47.30
C SER A 90 28.08 37.57 -47.84
N PHE A 91 27.00 37.49 -47.07
CA PHE A 91 25.68 38.01 -47.40
C PHE A 91 25.48 39.43 -46.82
N PRO A 92 24.57 40.24 -47.36
CA PRO A 92 24.37 41.63 -46.93
C PRO A 92 23.84 41.75 -45.49
N ASP A 93 23.15 40.71 -45.00
CA ASP A 93 22.65 40.61 -43.63
C ASP A 93 23.77 40.34 -42.61
N GLY A 94 24.99 40.03 -43.08
CA GLY A 94 26.14 39.65 -42.27
C GLY A 94 26.33 38.14 -42.13
N SER A 95 25.43 37.32 -42.70
CA SER A 95 25.61 35.86 -42.77
C SER A 95 26.84 35.52 -43.61
N GLN A 96 27.48 34.41 -43.31
CA GLN A 96 28.65 33.93 -44.05
C GLN A 96 28.61 32.43 -44.26
N TYR A 97 28.87 31.99 -45.49
CA TYR A 97 29.19 30.61 -45.80
C TYR A 97 30.68 30.49 -46.15
N LEU A 98 31.37 29.54 -45.54
CA LEU A 98 32.75 29.16 -45.86
C LEU A 98 32.76 27.66 -46.19
N GLY A 99 33.11 27.28 -47.41
CA GLY A 99 33.16 25.87 -47.78
C GLY A 99 33.18 25.60 -49.27
N GLU A 100 32.75 24.41 -49.65
CA GLU A 100 32.72 23.94 -51.02
C GLU A 100 31.49 24.46 -51.78
N PHE A 101 31.74 24.91 -53.00
CA PHE A 101 30.70 25.31 -53.95
C PHE A 101 30.73 24.39 -55.15
N LYS A 102 29.54 24.01 -55.62
CA LYS A 102 29.36 23.35 -56.91
C LYS A 102 28.29 24.11 -57.69
N ASP A 103 28.67 24.53 -58.89
CA ASP A 103 27.77 25.26 -59.81
C ASP A 103 27.10 26.48 -59.15
N GLY A 104 27.87 27.21 -58.33
CA GLY A 104 27.41 28.43 -57.66
C GLY A 104 26.73 28.20 -56.32
N ILE A 105 26.47 26.95 -55.93
CA ILE A 105 25.67 26.61 -54.76
C ILE A 105 26.56 25.90 -53.72
N PRO A 106 26.42 26.21 -52.41
CA PRO A 106 27.04 25.42 -51.34
C PRO A 106 26.77 23.91 -51.49
N ASN A 107 27.84 23.13 -51.61
CA ASN A 107 27.76 21.69 -51.86
C ASN A 107 29.05 21.01 -51.39
N GLY A 108 28.95 20.04 -50.49
CA GLY A 108 30.09 19.45 -49.80
C GLY A 108 30.29 20.00 -48.40
N GLN A 109 31.51 19.97 -47.87
CA GLN A 109 31.80 20.41 -46.50
C GLN A 109 31.83 21.94 -46.39
N GLY A 110 31.18 22.49 -45.37
CA GLY A 110 31.17 23.92 -45.14
C GLY A 110 30.72 24.34 -43.75
N THR A 111 30.80 25.65 -43.52
CA THR A 111 30.37 26.34 -42.31
C THR A 111 29.45 27.49 -42.73
N PHE A 112 28.21 27.47 -42.28
CA PHE A 112 27.30 28.61 -42.38
C PHE A 112 27.19 29.28 -41.01
N THR A 113 27.44 30.58 -40.94
CA THR A 113 27.33 31.40 -39.72
C THR A 113 26.34 32.52 -39.98
N HIS A 114 25.28 32.59 -39.19
CA HIS A 114 24.27 33.62 -39.24
C HIS A 114 24.61 34.75 -38.22
N PRO A 115 24.20 36.02 -38.45
CA PRO A 115 24.52 37.16 -37.59
C PRO A 115 24.08 37.03 -36.13
N ASP A 116 23.03 36.26 -35.87
CA ASP A 116 22.54 35.98 -34.51
C ASP A 116 23.41 34.96 -33.74
N GLY A 117 24.48 34.45 -34.37
CA GLY A 117 25.38 33.46 -33.80
C GLY A 117 24.99 32.02 -34.09
N GLU A 118 23.90 31.76 -34.84
CA GLU A 118 23.59 30.40 -35.30
C GLU A 118 24.66 29.93 -36.26
N LYS A 119 25.17 28.72 -36.03
CA LYS A 119 26.30 28.18 -36.78
C LYS A 119 26.05 26.72 -37.12
N TYR A 120 26.05 26.41 -38.42
CA TYR A 120 26.10 25.04 -38.93
C TYR A 120 27.49 24.73 -39.47
N VAL A 121 28.04 23.57 -39.12
CA VAL A 121 29.29 23.03 -39.64
C VAL A 121 29.02 21.60 -40.10
N GLY A 122 29.20 21.30 -41.38
CA GLY A 122 28.98 19.96 -41.88
C GLY A 122 28.77 19.92 -43.39
N GLU A 123 28.14 18.83 -43.84
CA GLU A 123 27.84 18.61 -45.24
C GLU A 123 26.61 19.39 -45.70
N PHE A 124 26.69 19.93 -46.91
CA PHE A 124 25.64 20.63 -47.63
C PHE A 124 25.37 19.92 -48.95
N LYS A 125 24.09 19.82 -49.31
CA LYS A 125 23.66 19.41 -50.64
C LYS A 125 22.65 20.41 -51.16
N ASP A 126 22.92 20.95 -52.34
CA ASP A 126 22.07 21.92 -53.03
C ASP A 126 21.70 23.13 -52.14
N GLY A 127 22.69 23.61 -51.36
CA GLY A 127 22.52 24.77 -50.49
C GLY A 127 21.98 24.46 -49.10
N ILE A 128 21.57 23.22 -48.83
CA ILE A 128 20.86 22.83 -47.61
C ILE A 128 21.72 21.85 -46.79
N PRO A 129 21.77 21.99 -45.45
CA PRO A 129 22.35 20.97 -44.57
C PRO A 129 21.86 19.56 -44.89
N ASN A 130 22.77 18.66 -45.24
CA ASN A 130 22.46 17.30 -45.63
C ASN A 130 23.70 16.42 -45.38
N GLY A 131 23.55 15.31 -44.66
CA GLY A 131 24.68 14.49 -44.19
C GLY A 131 25.07 14.79 -42.75
N GLN A 132 26.31 14.52 -42.37
CA GLN A 132 26.78 14.75 -40.99
C GLN A 132 27.07 16.23 -40.74
N GLY A 133 26.62 16.74 -39.59
CA GLY A 133 26.89 18.12 -39.21
C GLY A 133 26.64 18.43 -37.74
N THR A 134 27.03 19.65 -37.37
CA THR A 134 26.79 20.26 -36.07
C THR A 134 26.04 21.57 -36.29
N ILE A 135 24.91 21.78 -35.63
CA ILE A 135 24.28 23.09 -35.50
C ILE A 135 24.41 23.58 -34.06
N THR A 136 24.79 24.84 -33.89
CA THR A 136 24.69 25.60 -32.64
C THR A 136 23.69 26.72 -32.86
N TYR A 137 22.62 26.78 -32.08
CA TYR A 137 21.55 27.74 -32.28
C TYR A 137 21.91 29.11 -31.66
N GLY A 138 21.72 30.19 -32.41
CA GLY A 138 22.12 31.55 -31.98
C GLY A 138 21.02 32.40 -31.36
N LYS A 139 19.75 32.05 -31.61
CA LYS A 139 18.58 32.86 -31.25
C LYS A 139 17.44 32.07 -30.64
N GLY A 140 16.50 32.83 -30.06
CA GLY A 140 15.23 32.30 -29.56
C GLY A 140 15.41 31.38 -28.36
N LYS A 141 14.39 30.53 -28.13
CA LYS A 141 14.32 29.62 -26.98
C LYS A 141 15.42 28.54 -26.95
N TRP A 142 16.09 28.33 -28.09
CA TRP A 142 17.12 27.30 -28.25
C TRP A 142 18.53 27.89 -28.25
N LYS A 143 18.71 29.18 -27.94
CA LYS A 143 20.01 29.83 -28.02
C LYS A 143 21.03 29.12 -27.14
N GLY A 144 22.13 28.69 -27.75
CA GLY A 144 23.22 27.95 -27.09
C GLY A 144 23.08 26.43 -27.20
N ASP A 145 21.91 25.93 -27.59
CA ASP A 145 21.70 24.50 -27.80
C ASP A 145 22.50 24.01 -29.00
N LYS A 146 22.82 22.72 -28.98
CA LYS A 146 23.63 22.07 -30.00
C LYS A 146 22.97 20.78 -30.45
N TYR A 147 23.05 20.51 -31.74
CA TYR A 147 22.79 19.18 -32.28
C TYR A 147 23.96 18.73 -33.15
N LEU A 148 24.42 17.52 -32.91
CA LEU A 148 25.48 16.84 -33.63
C LEU A 148 24.92 15.53 -34.19
N GLY A 149 24.78 15.41 -35.50
CA GLY A 149 24.18 14.22 -36.09
C GLY A 149 23.93 14.33 -37.57
N VAL A 150 23.06 13.46 -38.08
CA VAL A 150 22.68 13.45 -39.49
C VAL A 150 21.58 14.47 -39.74
N PHE A 151 21.70 15.16 -40.87
CA PHE A 151 20.71 16.06 -41.43
C PHE A 151 20.19 15.51 -42.76
N LYS A 152 18.89 15.65 -43.00
CA LYS A 152 18.27 15.37 -44.29
C LYS A 152 17.32 16.51 -44.60
N ASP A 153 17.53 17.16 -45.75
CA ASP A 153 16.73 18.30 -46.21
C ASP A 153 16.61 19.41 -45.14
N GLY A 154 17.72 19.70 -44.46
CA GLY A 154 17.80 20.72 -43.41
C GLY A 154 17.28 20.28 -42.04
N LYS A 155 16.73 19.07 -41.90
CA LYS A 155 16.15 18.56 -40.64
C LYS A 155 17.04 17.50 -39.99
N ARG A 156 17.06 17.49 -38.65
CA ARG A 156 17.67 16.42 -37.84
C ARG A 156 17.04 15.08 -38.18
N HIS A 157 17.86 14.06 -38.45
CA HIS A 157 17.40 12.76 -38.95
C HIS A 157 18.35 11.62 -38.52
N VAL A 158 17.87 10.37 -38.61
CA VAL A 158 18.58 9.11 -38.36
C VAL A 158 19.07 8.98 -36.94
N TYR A 159 20.20 9.60 -36.59
CA TYR A 159 20.82 9.48 -35.29
C TYR A 159 21.60 10.75 -34.98
N GLY A 160 21.53 11.20 -33.73
CA GLY A 160 22.22 12.41 -33.31
C GLY A 160 22.18 12.64 -31.80
N THR A 161 23.10 13.49 -31.37
CA THR A 161 23.21 14.00 -30.01
C THR A 161 22.70 15.43 -29.98
N TYR A 162 21.70 15.70 -29.15
CA TYR A 162 21.25 17.03 -28.79
C TYR A 162 21.72 17.36 -27.38
N ILE A 163 22.20 18.58 -27.19
CA ILE A 163 22.62 19.12 -25.90
C ILE A 163 21.98 20.50 -25.80
N SER A 164 21.05 20.67 -24.88
CA SER A 164 20.52 21.99 -24.58
C SER A 164 21.53 22.81 -23.76
N SER A 165 21.33 24.12 -23.79
CA SER A 165 22.09 25.11 -23.03
C SER A 165 21.93 24.98 -21.51
N ASP A 166 20.84 24.39 -21.04
CA ASP A 166 20.57 24.11 -19.62
C ASP A 166 21.13 22.75 -19.14
N GLY A 167 21.67 21.94 -20.05
CA GLY A 167 22.37 20.69 -19.72
C GLY A 167 21.59 19.41 -20.00
N GLU A 168 20.34 19.47 -20.48
CA GLU A 168 19.63 18.30 -21.01
C GLU A 168 20.41 17.72 -22.20
N LYS A 169 20.50 16.39 -22.24
CA LYS A 169 21.17 15.66 -23.30
C LYS A 169 20.26 14.58 -23.86
N TYR A 170 20.05 14.56 -25.16
CA TYR A 170 19.43 13.45 -25.86
C TYR A 170 20.41 12.80 -26.83
N ILE A 171 20.48 11.48 -26.83
CA ILE A 171 21.26 10.68 -27.80
C ILE A 171 20.34 9.60 -28.34
N GLY A 172 20.08 9.59 -29.64
CA GLY A 172 19.20 8.56 -30.19
C GLY A 172 18.74 8.87 -31.59
N GLU A 173 17.67 8.18 -31.97
CA GLU A 173 17.08 8.27 -33.28
C GLU A 173 16.25 9.54 -33.49
N TRP A 174 16.33 10.09 -34.70
CA TRP A 174 15.62 11.31 -35.08
C TRP A 174 14.81 11.10 -36.35
N LYS A 175 13.58 11.60 -36.36
CA LYS A 175 12.71 11.66 -37.54
C LYS A 175 12.05 13.02 -37.62
N ASP A 176 12.13 13.65 -38.80
CA ASP A 176 11.52 14.94 -39.08
C ASP A 176 11.82 16.05 -38.04
N GLY A 177 13.03 16.01 -37.47
CA GLY A 177 13.45 16.99 -36.48
C GLY A 177 13.08 16.67 -35.03
N MET A 178 12.45 15.52 -34.74
CA MET A 178 12.06 15.10 -33.38
C MET A 178 12.71 13.76 -32.99
N PRO A 179 13.00 13.54 -31.69
CA PRO A 179 13.33 12.22 -31.16
C PRO A 179 12.24 11.20 -31.52
N ASN A 180 12.62 10.11 -32.18
CA ASN A 180 11.67 9.10 -32.65
C ASN A 180 12.40 7.77 -32.85
N GLY A 181 11.97 6.70 -32.19
CA GLY A 181 12.71 5.43 -32.10
C GLY A 181 13.50 5.32 -30.79
N GLN A 182 14.58 4.53 -30.79
CA GLN A 182 15.37 4.28 -29.58
C GLN A 182 16.25 5.47 -29.22
N GLY A 183 16.33 5.79 -27.93
CA GLY A 183 17.21 6.85 -27.45
C GLY A 183 17.43 6.87 -25.94
N SER A 184 18.30 7.78 -25.52
CA SER A 184 18.53 8.11 -24.12
C SER A 184 18.42 9.61 -23.92
N ARG A 185 17.60 10.03 -22.96
CA ARG A 185 17.50 11.41 -22.48
C ARG A 185 18.07 11.48 -21.06
N THR A 186 18.91 12.46 -20.79
CA THR A 186 19.42 12.79 -19.46
C THR A 186 19.06 14.23 -19.17
N PHE A 187 18.34 14.46 -18.08
CA PHE A 187 17.88 15.76 -17.65
C PHE A 187 18.92 16.44 -16.74
N PRO A 188 18.87 17.78 -16.60
CA PRO A 188 19.83 18.53 -15.77
C PRO A 188 19.86 18.13 -14.30
N ASP A 189 18.76 17.60 -13.75
CA ASP A 189 18.66 17.11 -12.38
C ASP A 189 19.26 15.70 -12.16
N GLY A 190 19.68 15.05 -13.24
CA GLY A 190 20.25 13.70 -13.24
C GLY A 190 19.27 12.59 -13.59
N GLU A 191 17.97 12.90 -13.78
CA GLU A 191 17.00 11.91 -14.27
C GLU A 191 17.43 11.42 -15.65
N LYS A 192 17.26 10.11 -15.90
CA LYS A 192 17.67 9.49 -17.15
C LYS A 192 16.64 8.48 -17.64
N TYR A 193 16.07 8.80 -18.79
CA TYR A 193 15.27 7.87 -19.57
C TYR A 193 16.11 7.17 -20.66
N VAL A 194 15.88 5.88 -20.86
CA VAL A 194 16.42 5.07 -21.95
C VAL A 194 15.29 4.20 -22.50
N GLY A 195 14.95 4.36 -23.78
CA GLY A 195 13.88 3.57 -24.39
C GLY A 195 13.35 4.17 -25.66
N GLU A 196 12.12 3.78 -26.00
CA GLU A 196 11.42 4.24 -27.19
C GLU A 196 10.87 5.66 -27.01
N PHE A 197 10.95 6.43 -28.09
CA PHE A 197 10.37 7.77 -28.22
C PHE A 197 9.45 7.82 -29.42
N ARG A 198 8.34 8.54 -29.26
CA ARG A 198 7.44 8.92 -30.34
C ARG A 198 7.21 10.42 -30.27
N ASP A 199 7.56 11.11 -31.36
CA ASP A 199 7.35 12.56 -31.51
C ASP A 199 7.94 13.39 -30.34
N GLY A 200 9.11 12.97 -29.85
CA GLY A 200 9.80 13.62 -28.74
C GLY A 200 9.45 13.12 -27.34
N ILE A 201 8.45 12.24 -27.21
CA ILE A 201 7.89 11.81 -25.93
C ILE A 201 8.19 10.32 -25.69
N PRO A 202 8.65 9.92 -24.48
CA PRO A 202 8.76 8.51 -24.12
C PRO A 202 7.46 7.74 -24.41
N ASN A 203 7.55 6.66 -25.19
CA ASN A 203 6.38 5.89 -25.63
C ASN A 203 6.83 4.47 -26.00
N GLY A 204 6.18 3.44 -25.47
CA GLY A 204 6.63 2.04 -25.60
C GLY A 204 7.54 1.62 -24.43
N GLN A 205 8.36 0.61 -24.65
CA GLN A 205 9.23 0.06 -23.61
C GLN A 205 10.38 1.02 -23.27
N GLY A 206 10.60 1.22 -21.97
CA GLY A 206 11.63 2.12 -21.49
C GLY A 206 12.07 1.87 -20.06
N THR A 207 13.15 2.53 -19.69
CA THR A 207 13.71 2.57 -18.36
C THR A 207 13.88 4.02 -17.96
N ASP A 208 13.31 4.39 -16.83
CA ASP A 208 13.53 5.69 -16.19
C ASP A 208 14.34 5.51 -14.90
N ILE A 209 15.33 6.36 -14.69
CA ILE A 209 16.25 6.33 -13.56
C ILE A 209 16.21 7.71 -12.93
N PHE A 210 15.64 7.78 -11.73
CA PHE A 210 15.44 9.04 -11.03
C PHE A 210 16.69 9.44 -10.22
N PRO A 211 16.86 10.74 -9.89
CA PRO A 211 18.01 11.23 -9.14
C PRO A 211 18.19 10.59 -7.75
N ASP A 212 17.11 10.12 -7.13
CA ASP A 212 17.13 9.44 -5.83
C ASP A 212 17.57 7.96 -5.92
N GLY A 213 17.85 7.46 -7.12
CA GLY A 213 18.24 6.08 -7.39
C GLY A 213 17.05 5.14 -7.61
N SER A 214 15.81 5.62 -7.49
CA SER A 214 14.65 4.85 -7.89
C SER A 214 14.63 4.63 -9.40
N LYS A 215 13.96 3.58 -9.84
CA LYS A 215 13.98 3.15 -11.24
C LYS A 215 12.65 2.56 -11.65
N TYR A 216 12.11 3.02 -12.77
CA TYR A 216 11.00 2.36 -13.46
C TYR A 216 11.53 1.61 -14.70
N LEU A 217 11.00 0.42 -14.95
CA LEU A 217 11.23 -0.36 -16.17
C LEU A 217 9.88 -0.90 -16.64
N GLY A 218 9.41 -0.50 -17.82
CA GLY A 218 8.12 -0.96 -18.33
C GLY A 218 7.62 -0.15 -19.51
N GLU A 219 6.30 -0.23 -19.75
CA GLU A 219 5.61 0.49 -20.80
C GLU A 219 5.39 1.97 -20.45
N PHE A 220 5.58 2.84 -21.43
CA PHE A 220 5.28 4.26 -21.35
C PHE A 220 4.21 4.62 -22.38
N LYS A 221 3.26 5.45 -21.96
CA LYS A 221 2.29 6.07 -22.85
C LYS A 221 2.29 7.57 -22.62
N ASP A 222 2.58 8.31 -23.67
CA ASP A 222 2.62 9.77 -23.67
C ASP A 222 3.50 10.35 -22.54
N GLY A 223 4.64 9.70 -22.30
CA GLY A 223 5.63 10.14 -21.30
C GLY A 223 5.41 9.56 -19.91
N ILE A 224 4.34 8.80 -19.70
CA ILE A 224 3.90 8.37 -18.37
C ILE A 224 3.95 6.84 -18.28
N PRO A 225 4.49 6.27 -17.19
CA PRO A 225 4.40 4.84 -16.91
C PRO A 225 2.96 4.33 -17.01
N ASN A 226 2.75 3.27 -17.79
CA ASN A 226 1.44 2.70 -18.06
C ASN A 226 1.55 1.18 -18.24
N ASP A 227 0.43 0.47 -18.25
CA ASP A 227 0.37 -0.98 -18.41
C ASP A 227 1.36 -1.72 -17.48
N GLN A 228 2.17 -2.66 -17.96
CA GLN A 228 3.04 -3.48 -17.12
C GLN A 228 4.40 -2.82 -16.88
N GLY A 229 4.86 -2.84 -15.63
CA GLY A 229 6.19 -2.36 -15.29
C GLY A 229 6.70 -2.83 -13.94
N THR A 230 7.96 -2.51 -13.66
CA THR A 230 8.63 -2.69 -12.37
C THR A 230 9.14 -1.34 -11.89
N PHE A 231 8.69 -0.90 -10.72
CA PHE A 231 9.29 0.22 -10.01
C PHE A 231 10.16 -0.31 -8.87
N THR A 232 11.42 0.09 -8.83
CA THR A 232 12.36 -0.19 -7.74
C THR A 232 12.61 1.11 -6.98
N PHE A 233 12.32 1.11 -5.70
CA PHE A 233 12.51 2.25 -4.80
C PHE A 233 13.96 2.33 -4.29
N PRO A 234 14.42 3.48 -3.76
CA PRO A 234 15.80 3.65 -3.31
C PRO A 234 16.20 2.74 -2.13
N ASP A 235 15.22 2.35 -1.31
CA ASP A 235 15.38 1.40 -0.20
C ASP A 235 15.53 -0.06 -0.69
N GLY A 236 15.32 -0.33 -1.99
CA GLY A 236 15.34 -1.66 -2.59
C GLY A 236 13.96 -2.34 -2.65
N SER A 237 12.91 -1.70 -2.14
CA SER A 237 11.52 -2.13 -2.33
C SER A 237 11.17 -2.16 -3.82
N LYS A 238 10.24 -3.03 -4.19
CA LYS A 238 9.84 -3.22 -5.59
C LYS A 238 8.35 -3.38 -5.72
N TYR A 239 7.78 -2.67 -6.68
CA TYR A 239 6.47 -2.95 -7.23
C TYR A 239 6.62 -3.57 -8.62
N LEU A 240 5.94 -4.67 -8.89
CA LEU A 240 5.83 -5.31 -10.20
C LEU A 240 4.34 -5.48 -10.52
N GLY A 241 3.85 -4.86 -11.58
CA GLY A 241 2.45 -5.00 -11.97
C GLY A 241 1.96 -3.89 -12.88
N GLU A 242 0.65 -3.69 -12.84
CA GLU A 242 -0.06 -2.71 -13.65
C GLU A 242 0.11 -1.28 -13.14
N PHE A 243 0.27 -0.34 -14.07
CA PHE A 243 0.33 1.09 -13.86
C PHE A 243 -0.72 1.77 -14.72
N LYS A 244 -1.30 2.84 -14.17
CA LYS A 244 -2.16 3.75 -14.90
C LYS A 244 -1.84 5.16 -14.48
N ASP A 245 -1.60 6.05 -15.44
CA ASP A 245 -1.27 7.45 -15.18
C ASP A 245 -0.10 7.62 -14.20
N GLY A 246 0.91 6.75 -14.30
CA GLY A 246 2.13 6.82 -13.49
C GLY A 246 2.05 6.15 -12.12
N ILE A 247 0.87 5.65 -11.71
CA ILE A 247 0.66 5.06 -10.38
C ILE A 247 0.23 3.59 -10.47
N PRO A 248 0.64 2.74 -9.49
CA PRO A 248 0.16 1.37 -9.38
C PRO A 248 -1.38 1.29 -9.39
N ASN A 249 -1.92 0.53 -10.34
CA ASN A 249 -3.37 0.40 -10.53
C ASN A 249 -3.66 -0.89 -11.31
N GLY A 250 -4.49 -1.79 -10.77
CA GLY A 250 -4.69 -3.13 -11.30
C GLY A 250 -3.93 -4.20 -10.51
N GLN A 251 -3.63 -5.36 -11.10
CA GLN A 251 -2.93 -6.43 -10.38
C GLN A 251 -1.44 -6.14 -10.23
N GLY A 252 -0.89 -6.43 -9.05
CA GLY A 252 0.53 -6.22 -8.79
C GLY A 252 1.08 -6.96 -7.58
N THR A 253 2.39 -6.90 -7.45
CA THR A 253 3.16 -7.41 -6.33
C THR A 253 4.07 -6.31 -5.80
N PHE A 254 3.89 -5.95 -4.53
CA PHE A 254 4.84 -5.14 -3.79
C PHE A 254 5.70 -6.03 -2.90
N THR A 255 7.01 -5.81 -2.88
CA THR A 255 7.96 -6.53 -2.02
C THR A 255 8.93 -5.54 -1.39
N HIS A 256 9.03 -5.56 -0.07
CA HIS A 256 9.98 -4.76 0.69
C HIS A 256 11.19 -5.64 1.11
N PRO A 257 12.40 -5.07 1.30
CA PRO A 257 13.61 -5.84 1.62
C PRO A 257 13.57 -6.64 2.92
N ASP A 258 12.69 -6.28 3.86
CA ASP A 258 12.50 -7.03 5.12
C ASP A 258 11.66 -8.32 4.95
N GLY A 259 11.18 -8.59 3.73
CA GLY A 259 10.33 -9.74 3.41
C GLY A 259 8.83 -9.43 3.39
N GLU A 260 8.40 -8.22 3.75
CA GLU A 260 7.01 -7.79 3.61
C GLU A 260 6.61 -7.85 2.13
N LYS A 261 5.45 -8.44 1.87
CA LYS A 261 4.99 -8.69 0.52
C LYS A 261 3.48 -8.56 0.43
N TYR A 262 3.02 -7.77 -0.53
CA TYR A 262 1.62 -7.75 -0.95
C TYR A 262 1.49 -8.27 -2.38
N VAL A 263 0.49 -9.12 -2.62
CA VAL A 263 0.11 -9.62 -3.94
C VAL A 263 -1.39 -9.46 -4.09
N GLY A 264 -1.85 -8.65 -5.03
CA GLY A 264 -3.27 -8.41 -5.22
C GLY A 264 -3.56 -7.17 -6.07
N GLU A 265 -4.78 -6.67 -5.94
CA GLU A 265 -5.23 -5.48 -6.65
C GLU A 265 -4.73 -4.19 -6.00
N PHE A 266 -4.41 -3.22 -6.83
CA PHE A 266 -4.02 -1.87 -6.45
C PHE A 266 -5.00 -0.88 -7.07
N LYS A 267 -5.32 0.15 -6.31
CA LYS A 267 -6.06 1.31 -6.80
C LYS A 267 -5.43 2.57 -6.21
N ASP A 268 -5.13 3.51 -7.09
CA ASP A 268 -4.52 4.79 -6.74
C ASP A 268 -3.25 4.65 -5.87
N GLY A 269 -2.40 3.67 -6.24
CA GLY A 269 -1.15 3.39 -5.54
C GLY A 269 -1.27 2.54 -4.27
N LYS A 270 -2.47 2.11 -3.88
CA LYS A 270 -2.71 1.39 -2.61
C LYS A 270 -3.31 0.01 -2.82
N PRO A 271 -2.99 -0.98 -1.96
CA PRO A 271 -3.74 -2.23 -1.89
C PRO A 271 -5.24 -2.00 -1.81
N ASN A 272 -5.99 -2.64 -2.70
CA ASN A 272 -7.44 -2.53 -2.81
C ASN A 272 -7.99 -3.87 -3.34
N GLY A 273 -9.29 -4.13 -3.19
CA GLY A 273 -9.87 -5.38 -3.67
C GLY A 273 -9.25 -6.63 -3.00
N GLN A 274 -9.17 -7.74 -3.72
CA GLN A 274 -8.64 -8.99 -3.17
C GLN A 274 -7.11 -9.03 -3.18
N GLY A 275 -6.51 -9.49 -2.08
CA GLY A 275 -5.06 -9.65 -2.02
C GLY A 275 -4.57 -10.53 -0.88
N THR A 276 -3.26 -10.78 -0.89
CA THR A 276 -2.52 -11.47 0.15
C THR A 276 -1.41 -10.55 0.64
N PHE A 277 -1.37 -10.30 1.95
CA PHE A 277 -0.30 -9.57 2.61
C PHE A 277 0.46 -10.50 3.55
N THR A 278 1.76 -10.64 3.34
CA THR A 278 2.68 -11.35 4.22
C THR A 278 3.55 -10.31 4.90
N TYR A 279 3.56 -10.31 6.23
CA TYR A 279 4.33 -9.35 7.01
C TYR A 279 5.81 -9.75 7.05
N GLY A 280 6.69 -8.76 6.84
CA GLY A 280 8.14 -8.91 6.91
C GLY A 280 8.67 -8.95 8.34
N LYS A 281 9.99 -8.89 8.48
CA LYS A 281 10.66 -8.83 9.79
C LYS A 281 10.15 -7.66 10.63
N GLY A 282 9.80 -7.92 11.89
CA GLY A 282 9.30 -6.89 12.80
C GLY A 282 8.22 -7.40 13.76
N LYS A 283 7.41 -6.47 14.29
CA LYS A 283 6.35 -6.78 15.28
C LYS A 283 5.36 -7.84 14.81
N TRP A 284 5.10 -7.88 13.50
CA TRP A 284 4.11 -8.74 12.88
C TRP A 284 4.75 -9.83 12.02
N GLU A 285 6.04 -10.12 12.22
CA GLU A 285 6.75 -11.15 11.46
C GLU A 285 6.01 -12.50 11.49
N GLY A 286 5.84 -13.11 10.32
CA GLY A 286 5.14 -14.38 10.15
C GLY A 286 3.61 -14.27 10.09
N HIS A 287 3.03 -13.10 10.38
CA HIS A 287 1.60 -12.88 10.13
C HIS A 287 1.31 -12.91 8.63
N LYS A 288 0.12 -13.37 8.26
CA LYS A 288 -0.36 -13.35 6.89
C LYS A 288 -1.85 -13.05 6.83
N TYR A 289 -2.25 -12.10 6.00
CA TYR A 289 -3.63 -11.82 5.70
C TYR A 289 -3.97 -12.18 4.26
N VAL A 290 -5.15 -12.76 4.04
CA VAL A 290 -5.71 -13.07 2.72
C VAL A 290 -7.16 -12.61 2.71
N GLY A 291 -7.52 -11.67 1.84
CA GLY A 291 -8.89 -11.17 1.77
C GLY A 291 -8.99 -9.80 1.11
N GLU A 292 -10.06 -9.09 1.47
CA GLU A 292 -10.39 -7.79 0.91
C GLU A 292 -9.59 -6.65 1.55
N PHE A 293 -9.18 -5.69 0.72
CA PHE A 293 -8.48 -4.48 1.08
C PHE A 293 -9.24 -3.26 0.60
N LYS A 294 -9.18 -2.19 1.40
CA LYS A 294 -9.62 -0.86 1.02
C LYS A 294 -8.62 0.16 1.52
N ASP A 295 -8.13 1.00 0.61
CA ASP A 295 -7.19 2.09 0.90
C ASP A 295 -5.95 1.63 1.70
N GLY A 296 -5.42 0.45 1.36
CA GLY A 296 -4.23 -0.12 1.99
C GLY A 296 -4.49 -0.95 3.26
N LYS A 297 -5.75 -1.12 3.68
CA LYS A 297 -6.09 -1.83 4.93
C LYS A 297 -7.00 -3.02 4.68
N PRO A 298 -6.86 -4.13 5.43
CA PRO A 298 -7.87 -5.18 5.49
C PRO A 298 -9.26 -4.62 5.78
N ASN A 299 -10.23 -4.88 4.91
CA ASN A 299 -11.57 -4.34 5.00
C ASN A 299 -12.54 -5.25 4.23
N GLY A 300 -13.61 -5.73 4.86
CA GLY A 300 -14.47 -6.77 4.29
C GLY A 300 -14.07 -8.17 4.78
N GLN A 301 -14.36 -9.20 3.98
CA GLN A 301 -14.11 -10.59 4.38
C GLN A 301 -12.62 -10.96 4.22
N GLY A 302 -12.07 -11.70 5.18
CA GLY A 302 -10.69 -12.17 5.08
C GLY A 302 -10.29 -13.23 6.09
N THR A 303 -9.07 -13.70 5.93
CA THR A 303 -8.41 -14.68 6.78
C THR A 303 -7.10 -14.10 7.29
N ASN A 304 -6.95 -14.02 8.61
CA ASN A 304 -5.67 -13.70 9.25
C ASN A 304 -5.06 -14.99 9.82
N ILE A 305 -3.82 -15.26 9.47
CA ILE A 305 -3.02 -16.40 9.90
C ILE A 305 -1.92 -15.84 10.80
N PHE A 306 -1.90 -16.29 12.04
CA PHE A 306 -0.96 -15.83 13.05
C PHE A 306 0.30 -16.72 13.05
N PRO A 307 1.46 -16.19 13.48
CA PRO A 307 2.72 -16.94 13.54
C PRO A 307 2.66 -18.17 14.44
N ASP A 308 1.84 -18.11 15.49
CA ASP A 308 1.60 -19.20 16.42
C ASP A 308 0.61 -20.26 15.89
N GLY A 309 0.15 -20.14 14.64
CA GLY A 309 -0.77 -21.06 14.00
C GLY A 309 -2.25 -20.77 14.26
N ARG A 310 -2.59 -19.77 15.09
CA ARG A 310 -3.98 -19.31 15.19
C ARG A 310 -4.47 -18.84 13.82
N LYS A 311 -5.78 -18.94 13.60
CA LYS A 311 -6.43 -18.50 12.37
C LYS A 311 -7.73 -17.79 12.68
N TYR A 312 -7.88 -16.57 12.18
CA TYR A 312 -9.15 -15.85 12.17
C TYR A 312 -9.72 -15.85 10.76
N VAL A 313 -11.02 -16.14 10.62
CA VAL A 313 -11.77 -16.04 9.36
C VAL A 313 -13.04 -15.24 9.65
N GLY A 314 -13.23 -14.10 9.00
CA GLY A 314 -14.39 -13.24 9.24
C GLY A 314 -14.23 -11.85 8.66
N GLU A 315 -15.02 -10.91 9.16
CA GLU A 315 -15.01 -9.53 8.66
C GLU A 315 -13.93 -8.67 9.33
N PHE A 316 -13.44 -7.70 8.55
CA PHE A 316 -12.47 -6.71 8.97
C PHE A 316 -13.01 -5.32 8.66
N LYS A 317 -12.71 -4.37 9.54
CA LYS A 317 -12.94 -2.95 9.31
C LYS A 317 -11.68 -2.19 9.68
N ASP A 318 -11.13 -1.50 8.69
CA ASP A 318 -9.93 -0.66 8.83
C ASP A 318 -8.74 -1.38 9.47
N GLY A 319 -8.54 -2.65 9.14
CA GLY A 319 -7.46 -3.50 9.64
C GLY A 319 -7.78 -4.27 10.91
N ILE A 320 -8.97 -4.10 11.50
CA ILE A 320 -9.35 -4.68 12.79
C ILE A 320 -10.49 -5.69 12.59
N GLN A 321 -10.42 -6.82 13.28
CA GLN A 321 -11.49 -7.84 13.28
C GLN A 321 -12.80 -7.23 13.78
N SER A 322 -13.88 -7.45 13.05
CA SER A 322 -15.19 -6.85 13.33
C SER A 322 -16.32 -7.71 12.77
N GLY A 323 -17.53 -7.57 13.27
CA GLY A 323 -18.68 -8.30 12.73
C GLY A 323 -18.56 -9.80 12.99
N GLN A 324 -19.11 -10.63 12.12
CA GLN A 324 -19.09 -12.10 12.31
C GLN A 324 -17.71 -12.69 11.96
N GLY A 325 -17.24 -13.64 12.78
CA GLY A 325 -16.02 -14.36 12.48
C GLY A 325 -15.81 -15.60 13.33
N SER A 326 -14.75 -16.33 13.00
CA SER A 326 -14.26 -17.48 13.75
C SER A 326 -12.77 -17.34 14.02
N LEU A 327 -12.35 -17.52 15.28
CA LEU A 327 -10.97 -17.65 15.70
C LEU A 327 -10.72 -19.10 16.11
N THR A 328 -9.72 -19.75 15.52
CA THR A 328 -9.32 -21.13 15.84
C THR A 328 -7.86 -21.15 16.28
N HIS A 329 -7.58 -21.84 17.37
CA HIS A 329 -6.25 -22.09 17.89
C HIS A 329 -5.74 -23.47 17.47
N PRO A 330 -4.41 -23.69 17.40
CA PRO A 330 -3.83 -24.98 17.02
C PRO A 330 -4.20 -26.14 17.95
N ASP A 331 -4.50 -25.86 19.21
CA ASP A 331 -4.89 -26.84 20.22
C ASP A 331 -6.37 -27.26 20.10
N GLY A 332 -7.14 -26.62 19.21
CA GLY A 332 -8.56 -26.87 19.01
C GLY A 332 -9.48 -25.89 19.73
N GLU A 333 -8.95 -24.96 20.55
CA GLU A 333 -9.76 -23.88 21.11
C GLU A 333 -10.36 -23.04 19.97
N MET A 334 -11.65 -22.75 20.06
CA MET A 334 -12.33 -21.99 19.03
C MET A 334 -13.38 -21.04 19.57
N TYR A 335 -13.52 -19.91 18.89
CA TYR A 335 -14.62 -18.97 19.04
C TYR A 335 -15.31 -18.77 17.70
N ILE A 336 -16.64 -18.74 17.68
CA ILE A 336 -17.47 -18.37 16.53
C ILE A 336 -18.51 -17.37 17.02
N GLY A 337 -18.51 -16.15 16.50
CA GLY A 337 -19.45 -15.12 16.91
C GLY A 337 -19.08 -13.73 16.45
N GLU A 338 -19.61 -12.73 17.14
CA GLU A 338 -19.36 -11.33 16.86
C GLU A 338 -18.02 -10.84 17.42
N PHE A 339 -17.35 -9.98 16.65
CA PHE A 339 -16.14 -9.28 17.02
C PHE A 339 -16.38 -7.77 16.98
N LYS A 340 -15.80 -7.07 17.95
CA LYS A 340 -15.76 -5.62 17.98
C LYS A 340 -14.40 -5.16 18.48
N ASP A 341 -13.77 -4.28 17.70
CA ASP A 341 -12.45 -3.71 18.00
C ASP A 341 -11.38 -4.79 18.32
N GLY A 342 -11.46 -5.93 17.62
CA GLY A 342 -10.51 -7.04 17.80
C GLY A 342 -10.82 -7.98 18.97
N THR A 343 -11.96 -7.83 19.64
CA THR A 343 -12.34 -8.65 20.81
C THR A 343 -13.70 -9.33 20.62
N PHE A 344 -13.91 -10.46 21.31
CA PHE A 344 -15.21 -11.14 21.32
C PHE A 344 -16.29 -10.22 21.88
N HIS A 345 -17.42 -10.14 21.19
CA HIS A 345 -18.53 -9.25 21.51
C HIS A 345 -19.86 -9.90 21.11
N GLY A 346 -20.99 -9.29 21.48
CA GLY A 346 -22.31 -9.71 21.00
C GLY A 346 -22.61 -11.18 21.31
N GLN A 347 -23.22 -11.90 20.37
CA GLN A 347 -23.47 -13.34 20.53
C GLN A 347 -22.29 -14.18 20.03
N GLY A 348 -21.94 -15.23 20.77
CA GLY A 348 -20.88 -16.13 20.34
C GLY A 348 -20.84 -17.47 21.06
N THR A 349 -20.20 -18.44 20.41
CA THR A 349 -19.89 -19.77 20.92
C THR A 349 -18.39 -19.90 21.11
N TRP A 350 -17.95 -20.19 22.33
CA TRP A 350 -16.59 -20.62 22.63
C TRP A 350 -16.57 -22.11 22.95
N THR A 351 -15.55 -22.81 22.49
CA THR A 351 -15.32 -24.22 22.77
C THR A 351 -13.84 -24.42 23.06
N SER A 352 -13.52 -25.07 24.18
CA SER A 352 -12.16 -25.40 24.56
C SER A 352 -11.73 -26.77 24.02
N PRO A 353 -10.43 -27.09 24.04
CA PRO A 353 -9.92 -28.41 23.66
C PRO A 353 -10.41 -29.56 24.54
N ASP A 354 -10.74 -29.29 25.81
CA ASP A 354 -11.20 -30.29 26.80
C ASP A 354 -12.73 -30.46 26.83
N GLY A 355 -13.46 -29.77 25.94
CA GLY A 355 -14.90 -29.95 25.75
C GLY A 355 -15.78 -28.99 26.54
N GLU A 356 -15.20 -28.01 27.26
CA GLU A 356 -15.98 -26.89 27.77
C GLU A 356 -16.60 -26.11 26.61
N LYS A 357 -17.84 -25.65 26.82
CA LYS A 357 -18.55 -24.89 25.81
C LYS A 357 -19.36 -23.77 26.43
N TYR A 358 -19.17 -22.55 25.93
CA TYR A 358 -20.03 -21.42 26.26
C TYR A 358 -20.81 -20.97 25.03
N VAL A 359 -22.11 -20.74 25.17
CA VAL A 359 -22.97 -20.14 24.15
C VAL A 359 -23.72 -18.99 24.81
N GLY A 360 -23.49 -17.75 24.39
CA GLY A 360 -24.16 -16.60 24.99
C GLY A 360 -23.55 -15.26 24.61
N GLU A 361 -23.82 -14.26 25.44
CA GLU A 361 -23.37 -12.89 25.26
C GLU A 361 -21.89 -12.69 25.66
N TRP A 362 -21.21 -11.85 24.90
CA TRP A 362 -19.81 -11.48 25.10
C TRP A 362 -19.67 -9.96 25.16
N LYS A 363 -18.79 -9.49 26.03
CA LYS A 363 -18.42 -8.09 26.13
C LYS A 363 -16.93 -7.98 26.42
N ASP A 364 -16.22 -7.26 25.55
CA ASP A 364 -14.79 -6.96 25.66
C ASP A 364 -13.95 -8.22 25.94
N GLY A 365 -14.24 -9.31 25.23
CA GLY A 365 -13.54 -10.59 25.35
C GLY A 365 -13.99 -11.48 26.51
N ARG A 366 -15.01 -11.09 27.29
CA ARG A 366 -15.49 -11.86 28.46
C ARG A 366 -16.93 -12.31 28.30
N LYS A 367 -17.25 -13.48 28.88
CA LYS A 367 -18.64 -13.95 29.03
C LYS A 367 -19.44 -12.92 29.82
N TYR A 368 -20.58 -12.52 29.32
CA TYR A 368 -21.43 -11.47 29.89
C TYR A 368 -22.90 -11.81 29.65
N GLY A 369 -23.83 -11.11 30.29
CA GLY A 369 -25.26 -11.22 29.98
C GLY A 369 -25.80 -12.64 30.15
N GLN A 370 -26.74 -13.05 29.30
CA GLN A 370 -27.30 -14.41 29.36
C GLN A 370 -26.45 -15.41 28.58
N GLY A 371 -26.27 -16.61 29.14
CA GLY A 371 -25.54 -17.68 28.45
C GLY A 371 -25.76 -19.07 29.01
N THR A 372 -25.25 -20.05 28.28
CA THR A 372 -25.18 -21.47 28.67
C THR A 372 -23.72 -21.89 28.71
N PHE A 373 -23.26 -22.38 29.85
CA PHE A 373 -21.95 -23.00 30.01
C PHE A 373 -22.11 -24.51 30.21
N THR A 374 -21.41 -25.30 29.42
CA THR A 374 -21.36 -26.76 29.52
C THR A 374 -19.95 -27.15 29.94
N TYR A 375 -19.85 -27.87 31.04
CA TYR A 375 -18.60 -28.34 31.64
C TYR A 375 -18.17 -29.69 31.05
N PRO A 376 -16.89 -30.10 31.21
CA PRO A 376 -16.39 -31.36 30.65
C PRO A 376 -17.03 -32.60 31.28
N ASP A 377 -17.50 -32.50 32.52
CA ASP A 377 -18.22 -33.55 33.22
C ASP A 377 -19.67 -33.73 32.70
N GLY A 378 -20.15 -32.82 31.85
CA GLY A 378 -21.53 -32.77 31.36
C GLY A 378 -22.47 -31.91 32.20
N SER A 379 -21.98 -31.30 33.29
CA SER A 379 -22.72 -30.28 34.04
C SER A 379 -23.04 -29.10 33.12
N ARG A 380 -24.17 -28.43 33.37
CA ARG A 380 -24.62 -27.30 32.56
C ARG A 380 -25.19 -26.18 33.41
N TYR A 381 -24.61 -25.00 33.28
CA TYR A 381 -25.15 -23.75 33.82
C TYR A 381 -25.90 -22.99 32.74
N VAL A 382 -27.09 -22.47 33.07
CA VAL A 382 -27.87 -21.56 32.22
C VAL A 382 -28.27 -20.35 33.08
N GLY A 383 -27.80 -19.16 32.75
CA GLY A 383 -28.06 -17.97 33.55
C GLY A 383 -27.20 -16.76 33.17
N GLU A 384 -27.08 -15.84 34.11
CA GLU A 384 -26.33 -14.59 33.94
C GLU A 384 -24.81 -14.77 34.14
N PHE A 385 -24.03 -14.06 33.34
CA PHE A 385 -22.58 -13.97 33.43
C PHE A 385 -22.14 -12.52 33.61
N LYS A 386 -21.09 -12.32 34.39
CA LYS A 386 -20.43 -11.02 34.54
C LYS A 386 -18.94 -11.22 34.67
N ASP A 387 -18.18 -10.51 33.84
CA ASP A 387 -16.71 -10.54 33.84
C ASP A 387 -16.12 -11.96 33.71
N GLY A 388 -16.81 -12.87 33.02
CA GLY A 388 -16.37 -14.25 32.82
C GLY A 388 -16.93 -15.26 33.82
N GLU A 389 -17.57 -14.81 34.90
CA GLU A 389 -18.04 -15.65 36.01
C GLU A 389 -19.57 -15.75 36.05
N GLU A 390 -20.09 -16.87 36.56
CA GLU A 390 -21.52 -17.03 36.84
C GLU A 390 -21.98 -15.98 37.87
N HIS A 391 -23.09 -15.32 37.56
CA HIS A 391 -23.62 -14.21 38.33
C HIS A 391 -25.15 -14.23 38.30
N GLY A 392 -25.80 -13.37 39.09
CA GLY A 392 -27.24 -13.13 38.97
C GLY A 392 -28.05 -14.41 39.18
N GLN A 393 -29.16 -14.56 38.45
CA GLN A 393 -29.99 -15.76 38.50
C GLN A 393 -29.48 -16.83 37.52
N GLY A 394 -29.47 -18.09 37.94
CA GLY A 394 -29.06 -19.20 37.09
C GLY A 394 -29.56 -20.57 37.54
N THR A 395 -29.44 -21.54 36.64
CA THR A 395 -29.71 -22.95 36.89
C THR A 395 -28.48 -23.78 36.56
N LEU A 396 -27.90 -24.46 37.55
CA LEU A 396 -26.83 -25.43 37.38
C LEU A 396 -27.42 -26.84 37.45
N THR A 397 -27.27 -27.62 36.38
CA THR A 397 -27.72 -29.02 36.28
C THR A 397 -26.50 -29.93 36.21
N TYR A 398 -26.45 -30.94 37.06
CA TYR A 398 -25.37 -31.93 37.09
C TYR A 398 -25.77 -33.21 36.32
N PRO A 399 -24.80 -34.02 35.86
CA PRO A 399 -25.05 -35.27 35.14
C PRO A 399 -25.86 -36.30 35.93
N ASN A 400 -25.74 -36.30 37.25
CA ASN A 400 -26.51 -37.18 38.15
C ASN A 400 -27.99 -36.73 38.31
N GLY A 401 -28.40 -35.65 37.66
CA GLY A 401 -29.75 -35.09 37.76
C GLY A 401 -29.95 -34.09 38.90
N ASP A 402 -28.94 -33.87 39.75
CA ASP A 402 -28.96 -32.80 40.75
C ASP A 402 -29.09 -31.44 40.04
N LYS A 403 -29.81 -30.51 40.66
CA LYS A 403 -30.01 -29.15 40.13
C LYS A 403 -29.92 -28.12 41.23
N TYR A 404 -29.33 -26.98 40.93
CA TYR A 404 -29.44 -25.76 41.73
C TYR A 404 -30.09 -24.67 40.90
N LEU A 405 -31.12 -24.02 41.46
CA LEU A 405 -31.83 -22.90 40.86
C LEU A 405 -31.75 -21.73 41.84
N GLY A 406 -31.07 -20.65 41.49
CA GLY A 406 -30.96 -19.52 42.41
C GLY A 406 -29.89 -18.51 42.00
N LYS A 407 -29.49 -17.71 42.98
CA LYS A 407 -28.52 -16.65 42.77
C LYS A 407 -27.07 -17.17 42.80
N PHE A 408 -26.23 -16.56 41.96
CA PHE A 408 -24.79 -16.82 41.85
C PHE A 408 -24.01 -15.53 42.02
N LYS A 409 -22.82 -15.63 42.63
CA LYS A 409 -21.87 -14.52 42.74
C LYS A 409 -20.45 -15.06 42.69
N GLY A 410 -19.76 -14.75 41.60
CA GLY A 410 -18.37 -15.12 41.41
C GLY A 410 -18.16 -16.62 41.23
N GLY A 411 -19.03 -17.25 40.42
CA GLY A 411 -18.98 -18.70 40.19
C GLY A 411 -19.55 -19.56 41.33
N GLU A 412 -19.99 -18.96 42.43
CA GLU A 412 -20.52 -19.70 43.58
C GLU A 412 -21.99 -19.41 43.86
N ARG A 413 -22.71 -20.44 44.33
CA ARG A 413 -24.07 -20.30 44.86
C ARG A 413 -24.09 -19.27 45.99
N ASN A 414 -24.97 -18.27 45.88
CA ASN A 414 -25.00 -17.15 46.81
C ASN A 414 -26.40 -16.52 46.87
N GLY A 415 -26.90 -16.14 48.03
CA GLY A 415 -28.26 -15.65 48.21
C GLY A 415 -29.30 -16.77 48.14
N GLU A 416 -30.55 -16.44 47.82
CA GLU A 416 -31.66 -17.40 47.79
C GLU A 416 -31.51 -18.43 46.65
N GLY A 417 -31.76 -19.70 46.95
CA GLY A 417 -31.75 -20.75 45.96
C GLY A 417 -32.36 -22.07 46.42
N THR A 418 -32.70 -22.91 45.44
CA THR A 418 -33.26 -24.25 45.62
C THR A 418 -32.30 -25.28 45.03
N PHE A 419 -31.85 -26.22 45.85
CA PHE A 419 -31.14 -27.42 45.42
C PHE A 419 -32.12 -28.61 45.37
N ILE A 420 -32.11 -29.37 44.29
CA ILE A 420 -32.97 -30.53 44.06
C ILE A 420 -32.06 -31.69 43.71
N SER A 421 -32.22 -32.82 44.41
CA SER A 421 -31.51 -34.05 44.16
C SER A 421 -32.51 -35.20 44.07
N PRO A 422 -32.46 -36.04 43.01
CA PRO A 422 -33.31 -37.23 42.92
C PRO A 422 -33.18 -38.15 44.14
N ASP A 423 -31.96 -38.25 44.69
CA ASP A 423 -31.65 -39.18 45.78
C ASP A 423 -31.66 -38.52 47.18
N ARG A 424 -31.43 -37.20 47.26
CA ARG A 424 -31.29 -36.48 48.55
C ARG A 424 -32.44 -35.53 48.87
N GLY A 425 -33.42 -35.42 47.97
CA GLY A 425 -34.58 -34.56 48.15
C GLY A 425 -34.30 -33.10 47.79
N LYS A 426 -34.98 -32.17 48.46
CA LYS A 426 -35.02 -30.75 48.10
C LYS A 426 -34.55 -29.87 49.25
N ILE A 427 -33.74 -28.86 48.95
CA ILE A 427 -33.29 -27.84 49.90
C ILE A 427 -33.66 -26.48 49.33
N VAL A 428 -34.40 -25.67 50.08
CA VAL A 428 -34.71 -24.27 49.76
C VAL A 428 -34.11 -23.40 50.86
N GLY A 429 -33.33 -22.37 50.51
CA GLY A 429 -32.80 -21.48 51.54
C GLY A 429 -31.80 -20.47 51.03
N GLU A 430 -31.12 -19.82 51.97
CA GLU A 430 -30.03 -18.88 51.71
C GLU A 430 -28.68 -19.61 51.55
N TRP A 431 -27.87 -19.13 50.61
CA TRP A 431 -26.56 -19.69 50.27
C TRP A 431 -25.48 -18.63 50.43
N LYS A 432 -24.32 -19.02 50.91
CA LYS A 432 -23.13 -18.15 50.98
C LYS A 432 -21.91 -18.99 50.70
N GLU A 433 -21.09 -18.52 49.77
CA GLU A 433 -19.83 -19.15 49.38
C GLU A 433 -20.02 -20.65 49.06
N GLY A 434 -21.04 -20.94 48.24
CA GLY A 434 -21.36 -22.30 47.83
C GLY A 434 -22.03 -23.18 48.89
N LYS A 435 -22.28 -22.70 50.12
CA LYS A 435 -22.85 -23.49 51.22
C LYS A 435 -24.19 -22.92 51.69
N LEU A 436 -25.09 -23.80 52.11
CA LEU A 436 -26.34 -23.42 52.77
C LEU A 436 -26.02 -22.68 54.08
N HIS A 437 -26.61 -21.51 54.27
CA HIS A 437 -26.34 -20.60 55.38
C HIS A 437 -27.57 -19.74 55.65
N GLY A 438 -27.94 -19.49 56.90
CA GLY A 438 -29.16 -18.75 57.20
C GLY A 438 -30.40 -19.65 57.19
N GLN A 439 -31.57 -19.09 56.94
CA GLN A 439 -32.84 -19.85 57.02
C GLN A 439 -33.04 -20.77 55.81
N GLY A 440 -33.58 -21.96 56.05
CA GLY A 440 -33.87 -22.91 54.99
C GLY A 440 -34.83 -24.04 55.37
N THR A 441 -35.22 -24.80 54.36
CA THR A 441 -36.04 -26.01 54.44
C THR A 441 -35.37 -27.13 53.68
N LEU A 442 -35.09 -28.24 54.36
CA LEU A 442 -34.67 -29.51 53.78
C LEU A 442 -35.88 -30.46 53.78
N THR A 443 -36.13 -31.13 52.66
CA THR A 443 -37.16 -32.16 52.50
C THR A 443 -36.50 -33.39 51.90
N LEU A 444 -36.42 -34.48 52.68
CA LEU A 444 -35.85 -35.75 52.25
C LEU A 444 -36.86 -36.58 51.43
N PRO A 445 -36.41 -37.56 50.61
CA PRO A 445 -37.30 -38.36 49.77
C PRO A 445 -38.34 -39.19 50.54
N ASP A 446 -38.05 -39.55 51.79
CA ASP A 446 -38.95 -40.30 52.68
C ASP A 446 -40.04 -39.41 53.33
N GLY A 447 -39.99 -38.10 53.11
CA GLY A 447 -40.91 -37.12 53.68
C GLY A 447 -40.42 -36.47 54.98
N GLU A 448 -39.24 -36.85 55.50
CA GLU A 448 -38.64 -36.13 56.62
C GLU A 448 -38.29 -34.70 56.19
N MET A 449 -38.57 -33.72 57.05
CA MET A 449 -38.29 -32.31 56.77
C MET A 449 -37.55 -31.66 57.93
N TYR A 450 -36.66 -30.72 57.60
CA TYR A 450 -36.10 -29.78 58.56
C TYR A 450 -36.39 -28.36 58.12
N ILE A 451 -36.88 -27.51 59.03
CA ILE A 451 -37.12 -26.08 58.81
C ILE A 451 -36.37 -25.31 59.90
N GLY A 452 -35.36 -24.52 59.54
CA GLY A 452 -34.58 -23.78 60.52
C GLY A 452 -33.31 -23.14 59.96
N GLU A 453 -32.41 -22.78 60.87
CA GLU A 453 -31.15 -22.14 60.53
C GLU A 453 -30.08 -23.17 60.09
N PHE A 454 -29.28 -22.79 59.10
CA PHE A 454 -28.14 -23.53 58.63
C PHE A 454 -26.87 -22.72 58.78
N LYS A 455 -25.77 -23.39 59.11
CA LYS A 455 -24.44 -22.79 59.13
C LYS A 455 -23.45 -23.73 58.45
N ASN A 456 -22.82 -23.25 57.39
CA ASN A 456 -21.83 -24.00 56.61
C ASN A 456 -22.35 -25.37 56.13
N GLY A 457 -23.62 -25.43 55.74
CA GLY A 457 -24.26 -26.65 55.24
C GLY A 457 -24.85 -27.59 56.29
N LYS A 458 -24.80 -27.25 57.58
CA LYS A 458 -25.33 -28.08 58.67
C LYS A 458 -26.49 -27.40 59.39
N LYS A 459 -27.46 -28.19 59.89
CA LYS A 459 -28.52 -27.72 60.81
C LYS A 459 -27.87 -27.02 62.01
N HIS A 460 -28.32 -25.82 62.33
CA HIS A 460 -27.75 -24.99 63.39
C HIS A 460 -28.83 -24.09 64.00
N GLY A 461 -28.55 -23.47 65.15
CA GLY A 461 -29.47 -22.51 65.75
C GLY A 461 -30.83 -23.14 66.08
N GLN A 462 -31.90 -22.39 65.89
CA GLN A 462 -33.27 -22.87 66.13
C GLN A 462 -33.83 -23.55 64.87
N GLY A 463 -34.49 -24.70 65.04
CA GLY A 463 -35.12 -25.41 63.93
C GLY A 463 -36.17 -26.44 64.34
N THR A 464 -36.86 -26.98 63.35
CA THR A 464 -37.86 -28.04 63.49
C THR A 464 -37.54 -29.22 62.58
N ASP A 465 -37.31 -30.41 63.14
CA ASP A 465 -37.39 -31.66 62.38
C ASP A 465 -38.82 -32.19 62.42
N ILE A 466 -39.32 -32.68 61.28
CA ILE A 466 -40.64 -33.27 61.09
C ILE A 466 -40.40 -34.64 60.44
N PHE A 467 -40.79 -35.70 61.13
CA PHE A 467 -40.56 -37.08 60.70
C PHE A 467 -41.72 -37.63 59.88
N PRO A 468 -41.50 -38.68 59.06
CA PRO A 468 -42.55 -39.27 58.22
C PRO A 468 -43.76 -39.81 59.01
N ASP A 469 -43.56 -40.20 60.27
CA ASP A 469 -44.63 -40.66 61.16
C ASP A 469 -45.47 -39.52 61.77
N GLY A 470 -45.12 -38.26 61.47
CA GLY A 470 -45.76 -37.06 62.01
C GLY A 470 -45.20 -36.58 63.34
N SER A 471 -44.23 -37.29 63.93
CA SER A 471 -43.48 -36.78 65.08
C SER A 471 -42.61 -35.59 64.68
N LYS A 472 -42.24 -34.74 65.63
CA LYS A 472 -41.43 -33.55 65.36
C LYS A 472 -40.55 -33.16 66.54
N TYR A 473 -39.37 -32.65 66.25
CA TYR A 473 -38.50 -31.99 67.22
C TYR A 473 -38.46 -30.49 66.92
N LEU A 474 -38.69 -29.64 67.92
CA LEU A 474 -38.50 -28.19 67.84
C LEU A 474 -37.48 -27.79 68.89
N GLY A 475 -36.33 -27.24 68.49
CA GLY A 475 -35.29 -26.87 69.45
C GLY A 475 -33.98 -26.40 68.83
N GLU A 476 -32.95 -26.43 69.65
CA GLU A 476 -31.59 -26.02 69.31
C GLU A 476 -30.80 -27.12 68.58
N PHE A 477 -30.06 -26.71 67.55
CA PHE A 477 -29.20 -27.55 66.73
C PHE A 477 -27.76 -27.04 66.75
N LYS A 478 -26.82 -27.98 66.82
CA LYS A 478 -25.40 -27.67 66.65
C LYS A 478 -24.73 -28.72 65.78
N ASP A 479 -24.08 -28.28 64.71
CA ASP A 479 -23.34 -29.15 63.79
C ASP A 479 -24.15 -30.34 63.24
N GLY A 480 -25.47 -30.17 63.08
CA GLY A 480 -26.36 -31.18 62.52
C GLY A 480 -27.17 -31.98 63.55
N THR A 481 -26.83 -31.90 64.84
CA THR A 481 -27.48 -32.70 65.89
C THR A 481 -28.33 -31.84 66.82
N TRP A 482 -29.34 -32.43 67.45
CA TRP A 482 -30.09 -31.82 68.54
C TRP A 482 -29.16 -31.56 69.72
N GLU A 483 -29.06 -30.30 70.13
CA GLU A 483 -28.14 -29.85 71.16
C GLU A 483 -28.75 -28.66 71.90
N GLY A 484 -28.92 -28.75 73.22
CA GLY A 484 -29.52 -27.68 74.01
C GLY A 484 -31.02 -27.87 74.21
N GLN A 485 -31.78 -26.78 74.35
CA GLN A 485 -33.20 -26.84 74.72
C GLN A 485 -34.10 -27.20 73.52
N GLY A 486 -35.05 -28.11 73.74
CA GLY A 486 -36.01 -28.50 72.71
C GLY A 486 -37.26 -29.23 73.22
N THR A 487 -38.16 -29.52 72.29
CA THR A 487 -39.40 -30.28 72.49
C THR A 487 -39.53 -31.33 71.39
N PHE A 488 -39.49 -32.61 71.76
CA PHE A 488 -39.87 -33.71 70.87
C PHE A 488 -41.35 -34.05 71.08
N THR A 489 -42.16 -34.04 70.03
CA THR A 489 -43.58 -34.42 70.06
C THR A 489 -43.79 -35.68 69.22
N PHE A 490 -44.26 -36.75 69.84
CA PHE A 490 -44.60 -38.00 69.18
C PHE A 490 -45.91 -37.87 68.39
N SER A 491 -46.11 -38.74 67.40
CA SER A 491 -47.32 -38.78 66.56
C SER A 491 -48.61 -39.05 67.34
N ASP A 492 -48.51 -39.68 68.53
CA ASP A 492 -49.64 -39.93 69.45
C ASP A 492 -49.96 -38.75 70.40
N GLY A 493 -49.21 -37.65 70.30
CA GLY A 493 -49.39 -36.43 71.10
C GLY A 493 -48.57 -36.39 72.39
N ARG A 494 -47.85 -37.46 72.76
CA ARG A 494 -46.87 -37.40 73.86
C ARG A 494 -45.75 -36.41 73.51
N LYS A 495 -45.12 -35.80 74.50
CA LYS A 495 -43.99 -34.90 74.27
C LYS A 495 -42.92 -34.95 75.35
N GLY A 496 -41.66 -34.86 74.95
CA GLY A 496 -40.50 -34.68 75.82
C GLY A 496 -39.96 -33.26 75.70
N VAL A 497 -39.82 -32.54 76.81
CA VAL A 497 -39.38 -31.13 76.85
C VAL A 497 -38.15 -30.99 77.74
N GLY A 498 -37.06 -30.43 77.23
CA GLY A 498 -35.86 -30.14 78.01
C GLY A 498 -34.58 -30.15 77.19
N GLU A 499 -33.47 -30.55 77.81
CA GLU A 499 -32.14 -30.57 77.20
C GLU A 499 -31.88 -31.86 76.40
N PHE A 500 -31.40 -31.71 75.17
CA PHE A 500 -30.91 -32.77 74.29
C PHE A 500 -29.41 -32.60 74.06
N ARG A 501 -28.68 -33.71 73.90
CA ARG A 501 -27.25 -33.72 73.53
C ARG A 501 -26.97 -34.84 72.55
N ASN A 502 -26.33 -34.53 71.42
CA ASN A 502 -26.03 -35.50 70.35
C ASN A 502 -27.25 -36.38 69.98
N ASP A 503 -28.37 -35.73 69.67
CA ASP A 503 -29.64 -36.38 69.27
C ASP A 503 -30.31 -37.24 70.36
N ARG A 504 -29.87 -37.13 71.62
CA ARG A 504 -30.40 -37.91 72.74
C ARG A 504 -31.01 -37.02 73.83
N PRO A 505 -32.12 -37.44 74.44
CA PRO A 505 -32.59 -36.86 75.69
C PRO A 505 -31.46 -36.81 76.74
N TRP A 506 -31.28 -35.67 77.40
CA TRP A 506 -30.29 -35.51 78.48
C TRP A 506 -30.97 -35.16 79.80
N ASN A 507 -31.63 -34.00 79.85
CA ASN A 507 -32.42 -33.53 80.99
C ASN A 507 -33.82 -33.11 80.51
N ILE A 508 -34.71 -34.08 80.28
CA ILE A 508 -36.06 -33.83 79.73
C ILE A 508 -37.17 -34.31 80.67
N ILE A 509 -38.35 -33.70 80.56
CA ILE A 509 -39.61 -34.16 81.19
C ILE A 509 -40.54 -34.69 80.10
N ASP A 510 -41.03 -35.92 80.26
CA ASP A 510 -41.99 -36.53 79.35
C ASP A 510 -43.42 -36.31 79.83
N TYR A 511 -44.29 -35.92 78.91
CA TYR A 511 -45.70 -35.65 79.10
C TYR A 511 -46.55 -36.56 78.20
N ASP A 512 -47.69 -37.03 78.70
CA ASP A 512 -48.72 -37.62 77.86
C ASP A 512 -49.45 -36.56 77.01
N LYS A 513 -50.36 -37.02 76.15
CA LYS A 513 -51.18 -36.16 75.27
C LYS A 513 -52.04 -35.14 76.03
N ASP A 514 -52.35 -35.42 77.29
CA ASP A 514 -53.18 -34.58 78.16
C ASP A 514 -52.31 -33.63 79.04
N GLY A 515 -50.99 -33.69 78.88
CA GLY A 515 -50.03 -32.84 79.59
C GLY A 515 -49.64 -33.35 80.99
N LYS A 516 -49.94 -34.61 81.32
CA LYS A 516 -49.51 -35.22 82.59
C LYS A 516 -48.10 -35.78 82.45
N ILE A 517 -47.25 -35.55 83.45
CA ILE A 517 -45.88 -36.08 83.48
C ILE A 517 -45.92 -37.61 83.59
N ILE A 518 -45.27 -38.30 82.65
CA ILE A 518 -45.19 -39.77 82.57
C ILE A 518 -43.77 -40.30 82.78
N GLY A 519 -42.74 -39.46 82.66
CA GLY A 519 -41.35 -39.87 82.83
C GLY A 519 -40.40 -38.67 82.83
N ARG A 520 -39.11 -38.92 83.04
CA ARG A 520 -38.05 -37.92 82.85
C ARG A 520 -36.74 -38.59 82.49
N TYR A 521 -35.85 -37.85 81.83
CA TYR A 521 -34.45 -38.22 81.72
C TYR A 521 -33.61 -37.30 82.61
N VAL A 522 -32.61 -37.85 83.28
CA VAL A 522 -31.62 -37.10 84.05
C VAL A 522 -30.24 -37.59 83.65
N ASN A 523 -29.38 -36.69 83.15
CA ASN A 523 -28.06 -37.03 82.60
C ASN A 523 -28.08 -38.18 81.58
N GLY A 524 -29.13 -38.24 80.76
CA GLY A 524 -29.30 -39.26 79.72
C GLY A 524 -29.89 -40.60 80.16
N GLU A 525 -30.16 -40.79 81.46
CA GLU A 525 -30.81 -42.00 81.97
C GLU A 525 -32.32 -41.80 82.17
N TYR A 526 -33.14 -42.73 81.69
CA TYR A 526 -34.59 -42.68 81.86
C TYR A 526 -34.97 -43.08 83.28
N ILE A 527 -35.75 -42.23 83.93
CA ILE A 527 -36.31 -42.46 85.26
C ILE A 527 -37.83 -42.52 85.09
N GLU A 528 -38.35 -43.75 85.04
CA GLU A 528 -39.78 -44.00 85.09
C GLU A 528 -40.32 -43.54 86.45
N LYS A 529 -41.43 -42.80 86.45
CA LYS A 529 -42.08 -42.47 87.72
C LYS A 529 -42.69 -43.75 88.30
N PRO A 530 -42.50 -44.06 89.59
CA PRO A 530 -43.28 -45.11 90.26
C PRO A 530 -44.77 -44.80 90.29
#